data_AF-A0A651EZW5-F1
#
_entry.id   AF-A0A651EZW5-F1
#
_cell.length_a   1.000
_cell.length_b   1.000
_cell.length_c   1.000
_cell.angle_alpha   90.00
_cell.angle_beta   90.00
_cell.angle_gamma   90.00
#
_symmetry.space_group_name_H-M   'P 1'
#
loop_
_entity.id
_entity.type
_entity.pdbx_description
1 polymer ?
#
loop_
_entity_poly.entity_id
_entity_poly.type
_entity_poly.pdbx_seq_one_letter_code
_entity_poly.pdbx_strand_id
1 'polypeptide(L)' 'MPRRPSIPLARSLGRFVGHLKHAISADVSRNRHEIRRETTEETRETPSGTVTLRRTTIEEVELPPAAIRPNPPEQP' A
#
# COMPACT_ATOMS: atom_id res chain seq x y z
N MET A 1 -11.27 43.68 -5.37
CA MET A 1 -11.00 42.24 -5.11
C MET A 1 -9.52 42.07 -4.81
N PRO A 2 -9.11 41.55 -3.63
CA PRO A 2 -7.70 41.23 -3.41
C PRO A 2 -7.28 40.06 -4.31
N ARG A 3 -6.17 40.22 -5.01
CA ARG A 3 -5.62 39.23 -5.94
C ARG A 3 -5.05 38.07 -5.11
N ARG A 4 -5.60 36.86 -5.26
CA ARG A 4 -5.13 35.66 -4.55
C ARG A 4 -3.62 35.48 -4.82
N PRO A 5 -2.76 35.35 -3.81
CA PRO A 5 -1.32 35.21 -4.06
C PRO A 5 -1.09 33.94 -4.89
N SER A 6 -0.54 34.11 -6.09
CA SER A 6 -0.16 33.00 -6.96
C SER A 6 1.06 32.30 -6.37
N ILE A 7 0.94 31.00 -6.11
CA ILE A 7 2.08 30.19 -5.67
C ILE A 7 3.19 30.31 -6.73
N PRO A 8 4.43 30.66 -6.34
CA PRO A 8 5.53 30.76 -7.28
C PRO A 8 5.73 29.45 -8.05
N LEU A 9 5.97 29.52 -9.36
CA LEU A 9 6.12 28.35 -10.23
C LEU A 9 7.17 27.36 -9.69
N ALA A 10 8.29 27.87 -9.17
CA ALA A 10 9.34 27.07 -8.56
C ALA A 10 8.84 26.23 -7.36
N ARG A 11 7.91 26.76 -6.56
CA ARG A 11 7.30 26.03 -5.43
C ARG A 11 6.34 24.95 -5.91
N SER A 12 5.57 25.21 -6.97
CA SER A 12 4.70 24.20 -7.58
C SER A 12 5.51 23.06 -8.20
N LEU A 13 6.60 23.39 -8.90
CA LEU A 13 7.51 22.42 -9.50
C LEU A 13 8.22 21.58 -8.42
N GLY A 14 8.72 22.21 -7.35
CA GLY A 14 9.33 21.50 -6.24
C GLY A 14 8.37 20.53 -5.54
N ARG A 15 7.10 20.93 -5.36
CA ARG A 15 6.05 20.04 -4.82
C ARG A 15 5.77 18.86 -5.72
N PHE A 16 5.67 19.09 -7.03
CA PHE A 16 5.45 18.02 -8.00
C PHE A 16 6.58 16.98 -8.00
N VAL A 17 7.83 17.44 -8.08
CA VAL A 17 9.01 16.54 -8.01
C VAL A 17 9.09 15.82 -6.66
N GLY A 18 8.74 16.51 -5.57
CA GLY A 18 8.62 15.91 -4.24
C GLY A 18 7.61 14.76 -4.18
N HIS A 19 6.44 14.93 -4.79
CA HIS A 19 5.43 13.86 -4.88
C HIS A 19 5.93 12.67 -5.72
N LEU A 20 6.61 12.92 -6.84
CA LEU A 20 7.18 11.84 -7.66
C LEU A 20 8.24 11.05 -6.89
N LYS A 21 9.19 11.75 -6.26
CA LYS A 21 10.23 11.11 -5.44
C LYS A 21 9.59 10.29 -4.33
N HIS A 22 8.62 10.85 -3.63
CA HIS A 22 7.91 10.17 -2.56
C HIS A 22 7.21 8.90 -3.07
N ALA A 23 6.47 8.97 -4.17
CA ALA A 23 5.77 7.84 -4.77
C ALA A 23 6.72 6.69 -5.19
N ILE A 24 7.88 7.02 -5.75
CA ILE A 24 8.88 6.02 -6.16
C ILE A 24 9.55 5.36 -4.94
N SER A 25 9.82 6.15 -3.90
CA SER A 25 10.45 5.66 -2.67
C SER A 25 9.49 5.02 -1.66
N ALA A 26 8.18 5.15 -1.89
CA ALA A 26 7.18 4.66 -0.97
C ALA A 26 7.14 3.13 -0.99
N ASP A 27 7.28 2.53 0.18
CA ASP A 27 7.16 1.10 0.37
C ASP A 27 5.68 0.68 0.22
N VAL A 28 5.33 0.18 -0.97
CA VAL A 28 3.97 -0.28 -1.32
C VAL A 28 3.52 -1.47 -0.47
N SER A 29 4.45 -2.18 0.15
CA SER A 29 4.16 -3.29 1.07
C SER A 29 3.43 -2.83 2.32
N ARG A 30 3.56 -1.54 2.71
CA ARG A 30 2.91 -0.99 3.90
C ARG A 30 1.39 -0.85 3.78
N ASN A 31 0.85 -0.81 2.56
CA ASN A 31 -0.60 -0.77 2.32
C ASN A 31 -1.20 -2.17 2.14
N ARG A 32 -0.36 -3.22 2.10
CA ARG A 32 -0.80 -4.61 1.99
C ARG A 32 -0.87 -5.21 3.38
N HIS A 33 -2.07 -5.34 3.92
CA HIS A 33 -2.30 -6.06 5.16
C HIS A 33 -2.62 -7.53 4.85
N GLU A 34 -1.68 -8.43 5.14
CA GLU A 34 -1.92 -9.87 5.13
C GLU A 34 -2.73 -10.22 6.38
N ILE A 35 -4.01 -10.55 6.21
CA ILE A 35 -4.92 -10.79 7.34
C ILE A 35 -4.72 -12.19 7.89
N ARG A 36 -4.52 -13.19 7.02
CA ARG A 36 -4.36 -14.58 7.44
C ARG A 36 -3.65 -15.41 6.38
N ARG A 37 -2.66 -16.18 6.83
CA ARG A 37 -2.00 -17.23 6.04
C ARG A 37 -2.19 -18.56 6.73
N GLU A 38 -2.85 -19.48 6.05
CA GLU A 38 -3.10 -20.83 6.57
C GLU A 38 -2.46 -21.86 5.64
N THR A 39 -1.62 -22.72 6.21
CA THR A 39 -1.01 -23.85 5.50
C THR A 39 -1.55 -25.13 6.07
N THR A 40 -2.20 -25.94 5.23
CA THR A 40 -2.75 -27.24 5.60
C THR A 40 -1.94 -28.32 4.89
N GLU A 41 -1.44 -29.29 5.65
CA GLU A 41 -0.80 -30.49 5.13
C GLU A 41 -1.73 -31.68 5.35
N GLU A 42 -2.09 -32.37 4.26
CA GLU A 42 -2.97 -33.53 4.29
C GLU A 42 -2.27 -34.71 3.60
N THR A 43 -2.03 -35.77 4.35
CA THR A 43 -1.47 -37.02 3.81
C THR A 43 -2.61 -37.90 3.34
N ARG A 44 -2.61 -38.30 2.07
CA ARG A 44 -3.60 -39.21 1.48
C ARG A 44 -2.95 -40.49 0.99
N GLU A 45 -3.57 -41.60 1.31
CA GLU A 45 -3.24 -42.89 0.72
C GLU A 45 -3.95 -43.00 -0.63
N THR A 46 -3.17 -43.21 -1.68
CA THR A 46 -3.68 -43.48 -3.03
C THR A 46 -3.29 -44.90 -3.43
N PRO A 47 -3.96 -45.50 -4.43
CA PRO A 47 -3.56 -46.82 -4.95
C PRO A 47 -2.11 -46.90 -5.43
N SER A 48 -1.46 -45.75 -5.67
CA SER A 48 -0.07 -45.63 -6.11
C SER A 48 0.92 -45.29 -4.98
N GLY A 49 0.46 -45.20 -3.73
CA GLY A 49 1.28 -44.89 -2.55
C GLY A 49 0.78 -43.67 -1.76
N THR A 50 1.47 -43.37 -0.67
CA THR A 50 1.17 -42.22 0.21
C THR A 50 1.68 -40.92 -0.41
N VAL A 51 0.80 -39.92 -0.53
CA VAL A 51 1.15 -38.58 -1.02
C VAL A 51 0.81 -37.52 0.02
N THR A 52 1.69 -36.55 0.21
CA THR A 52 1.44 -35.39 1.09
C THR A 52 1.01 -34.20 0.25
N LEU A 53 -0.23 -33.74 0.44
CA LEU A 53 -0.75 -32.53 -0.18
C LEU A 53 -0.49 -31.36 0.75
N ARG A 54 0.23 -30.35 0.27
CA ARG A 54 0.38 -29.07 0.96
C ARG A 54 -0.42 -28.00 0.26
N ARG A 55 -1.41 -27.42 0.94
CA ARG A 55 -2.22 -26.29 0.45
C ARG A 55 -1.91 -25.05 1.29
N THR A 56 -1.63 -23.94 0.62
CA THR A 56 -1.49 -22.63 1.27
C THR A 56 -2.62 -21.73 0.79
N THR A 57 -3.45 -21.27 1.71
CA THR A 57 -4.48 -20.26 1.45
C THR A 57 -3.98 -18.93 2.00
N ILE A 58 -3.98 -17.90 1.14
CA ILE A 58 -3.55 -16.54 1.48
C ILE A 58 -4.77 -15.64 1.33
N GLU A 59 -5.23 -15.06 2.44
CA GLU A 59 -6.32 -14.09 2.45
C GLU A 59 -5.73 -12.67 2.57
N GLU A 60 -5.97 -11.86 1.55
CA GLU A 60 -5.44 -10.49 1.45
C GLU A 60 -6.57 -9.47 1.41
N VAL A 61 -6.36 -8.32 2.05
CA VAL A 61 -7.26 -7.16 1.93
C VAL A 61 -6.45 -5.95 1.47
N GLU A 62 -6.90 -5.35 0.38
CA GLU A 62 -6.35 -4.10 -0.14
C GLU A 62 -7.10 -2.92 0.50
N LEU A 63 -6.39 -2.12 1.29
CA LEU A 63 -6.96 -0.90 1.85
C LEU A 63 -6.76 0.26 0.86
N PRO A 64 -7.79 1.09 0.62
CA PRO A 64 -7.61 2.28 -0.18
C PRO A 64 -6.59 3.21 0.50
N PRO A 65 -5.78 3.93 -0.28
CA PRO A 65 -4.76 4.81 0.27
C PRO A 65 -5.40 5.77 1.26
N ALA A 66 -4.80 5.90 2.45
CA ALA A 66 -5.24 6.86 3.44
C ALA A 66 -5.30 8.24 2.77
N ALA A 67 -6.49 8.83 2.71
CA ALA A 67 -6.68 10.15 2.12
C ALA A 67 -5.65 11.08 2.75
N ILE A 68 -4.77 11.65 1.92
CA ILE A 68 -3.78 12.64 2.36
C ILE A 68 -4.57 13.78 2.98
N ARG A 69 -4.68 13.80 4.31
CA ARG A 69 -5.28 14.93 5.00
C ARG A 69 -4.28 16.07 4.88
N PRO A 70 -4.60 17.18 4.19
CA PRO A 70 -3.70 18.32 4.20
C PRO A 70 -3.49 18.74 5.66
N ASN A 71 -2.24 19.03 6.04
CA ASN A 71 -1.94 19.55 7.37
C ASN A 71 -2.86 20.75 7.66
N PRO A 72 -3.47 20.81 8.86
CA PRO A 72 -4.20 22.00 9.27
C PRO A 72 -3.24 23.20 9.19
N PRO A 73 -3.72 24.38 8.77
CA PRO A 73 -2.87 25.56 8.72
C PRO A 73 -2.29 25.80 10.12
N GLU A 74 -0.95 25.94 10.20
CA GLU A 74 -0.29 26.43 11.40
C GLU A 74 -0.94 27.76 11.77
N GLN A 75 -1.61 27.77 12.93
CA GLN A 75 -2.22 28.98 13.48
C GLN A 75 -1.10 29.92 13.95
N PRO A 76 -1.26 31.24 13.80
CA PRO A 76 -0.23 32.23 14.06
C PRO A 76 0.24 32.26 15.52
#